data_AF-W1XQJ9-F1
#
_entry.id   AF-W1XQJ9-F1
#
_cell.length_a   1.000
_cell.length_b   1.000
_cell.length_c   1.000
_cell.angle_alpha   90.00
_cell.angle_beta   90.00
_cell.angle_gamma   90.00
#
_symmetry.space_group_name_H-M   'P 1'
#
loop_
_entity.id
_entity.type
_entity.pdbx_description
1 polymer ?
#
loop_
_entity_poly.entity_id
_entity_poly.type
_entity_poly.pdbx_seq_one_letter_code
_entity_poly.pdbx_strand_id
1 'polypeptide(L)' 'SSDLVVKFNDAITLIDAGRHDLTDRWSPGSFQQFLLTHYHMDHVQGLFPLRWGVGDVIPVYGPPDEQGCDDLFKHPGLLD' A
#
# COMPACT_ATOMS: atom_id res chain seq x y z
N SER A 1 -6.81 -12.41 -0.66
CA SER A 1 -5.69 -11.45 -0.66
C SER A 1 -4.47 -12.12 -1.26
N SER A 2 -4.21 -11.77 -2.52
CA SER A 2 -2.98 -12.08 -3.22
C SER A 2 -2.07 -10.87 -3.06
N ASP A 3 -1.07 -10.97 -2.21
CA ASP A 3 -0.04 -9.95 -2.08
C ASP A 3 1.25 -10.53 -2.66
N LEU A 4 1.86 -9.82 -3.60
CA LEU A 4 3.12 -10.24 -4.23
C LEU A 4 4.23 -9.25 -3.88
N VAL A 5 5.47 -9.71 -3.90
CA VAL A 5 6.64 -8.89 -3.63
C VAL A 5 7.54 -8.95 -4.85
N VAL A 6 7.80 -7.79 -5.45
CA VAL A 6 8.77 -7.65 -6.53
C VAL A 6 10.04 -7.03 -5.96
N LYS A 7 11.18 -7.67 -6.21
CA LYS A 7 12.50 -7.14 -5.91
C LYS A 7 13.23 -6.86 -7.20
N PHE A 8 13.71 -5.62 -7.37
CA PHE A 8 14.53 -5.22 -8.49
C PHE A 8 15.74 -4.45 -7.96
N ASN A 9 16.92 -5.06 -8.06
CA ASN A 9 18.10 -4.66 -7.27
C ASN A 9 17.74 -4.62 -5.77
N ASP A 10 18.02 -3.51 -5.10
CA ASP A 10 17.70 -3.29 -3.70
C ASP A 10 16.29 -2.73 -3.48
N ALA A 11 15.56 -2.39 -4.55
CA ALA A 11 14.22 -1.84 -4.46
C ALA A 11 13.16 -2.95 -4.31
N ILE A 12 12.23 -2.74 -3.37
CA ILE A 12 11.11 -3.62 -3.09
C ILE A 12 9.80 -2.88 -3.39
N THR A 13 9.00 -3.48 -4.27
CA THR A 13 7.61 -3.09 -4.55
C THR A 13 6.66 -4.14 -3.99
N LEU A 14 5.68 -3.70 -3.21
CA LEU A 14 4.59 -4.54 -2.74
C LEU A 14 3.41 -4.42 -3.72
N ILE A 15 3.02 -5.54 -4.32
CA ILE A 15 1.85 -5.59 -5.21
C ILE A 15 0.64 -5.99 -4.38
N ASP A 16 -0.38 -5.12 -4.42
CA ASP A 16 -1.53 -5.14 -3.53
C ASP A 16 -1.16 -5.09 -2.04
N ALA A 17 -2.18 -4.88 -1.21
CA ALA A 17 -2.06 -4.69 0.22
C ALA A 17 -3.28 -5.27 0.94
N GLY A 18 -3.65 -6.50 0.56
CA GLY A 18 -4.81 -7.18 1.09
C GLY A 18 -4.59 -7.79 2.48
N ARG A 19 -3.35 -7.98 2.91
CA ARG A 19 -3.04 -8.57 4.21
C ARG A 19 -3.12 -7.56 5.34
N HIS A 20 -3.63 -8.01 6.49
CA HIS A 20 -3.69 -7.20 7.72
C HIS A 20 -2.36 -7.15 8.48
N ASP A 21 -1.44 -8.08 8.21
CA ASP A 21 -0.15 -8.21 8.90
C ASP A 21 1.00 -7.44 8.22
N LEU A 22 0.69 -6.50 7.32
CA LEU A 22 1.72 -5.76 6.57
C LEU A 22 2.71 -5.03 7.49
N THR A 23 2.22 -4.41 8.56
CA THR A 23 3.05 -3.69 9.54
C THR A 23 3.95 -4.61 10.37
N ASP A 24 3.58 -5.88 10.51
CA ASP A 24 4.39 -6.87 11.23
C ASP A 24 5.52 -7.41 10.35
N ARG A 25 5.34 -7.35 9.02
CA ARG A 25 6.26 -7.90 8.02
C ARG A 25 7.22 -6.86 7.45
N TRP A 26 6.79 -5.60 7.41
CA TRP A 26 7.55 -4.51 6.79
C TRP A 26 7.67 -3.34 7.75
N SER A 27 8.91 -3.00 8.10
CA SER A 27 9.19 -1.75 8.82
C SER A 27 9.12 -0.55 7.86
N PRO A 28 8.81 0.65 8.35
CA PRO A 28 8.94 1.88 7.55
C PRO A 28 10.32 1.95 6.86
N GLY A 29 10.33 2.30 5.57
CA GLY A 29 11.55 2.37 4.75
C GLY A 29 12.13 1.03 4.29
N SER A 30 11.58 -0.12 4.71
CA SER A 30 12.04 -1.44 4.23
C SER A 30 11.57 -1.80 2.82
N PHE A 31 10.64 -1.02 2.26
CA PHE A 31 10.17 -1.10 0.89
C PHE A 31 9.94 0.31 0.35
N GLN A 32 9.86 0.44 -0.97
CA GLN A 32 9.87 1.75 -1.64
C GLN A 32 8.48 2.19 -2.05
N GLN A 33 7.59 1.27 -2.46
CA GLN A 33 6.25 1.63 -2.92
C GLN A 33 5.27 0.46 -2.87
N PHE A 34 3.98 0.80 -2.93
CA PHE A 34 2.91 -0.10 -3.32
C PHE A 34 2.58 0.03 -4.81
N LEU A 35 2.15 -1.08 -5.42
CA LEU A 35 1.53 -1.12 -6.74
C LEU A 35 0.21 -1.89 -6.63
N LEU A 36 -0.90 -1.19 -6.73
CA LEU A 36 -2.24 -1.76 -6.63
C LEU A 36 -2.75 -2.16 -8.01
N THR A 37 -3.33 -3.34 -8.09
CA THR A 37 -3.98 -3.82 -9.32
C THR A 37 -5.36 -3.19 -9.51
N HIS A 38 -6.08 -2.97 -8.41
CA HIS A 38 -7.38 -2.31 -8.32
C HIS A 38 -7.71 -2.01 -6.85
N TYR A 39 -8.88 -1.42 -6.59
CA TYR A 39 -9.26 -0.85 -5.29
C TYR A 39 -10.35 -1.62 -4.54
N HIS A 40 -10.51 -2.92 -4.77
CA HIS A 40 -11.37 -3.73 -3.91
C HIS A 40 -10.74 -3.94 -2.53
N MET A 41 -11.59 -4.02 -1.49
CA MET A 41 -11.17 -4.07 -0.10
C MET A 41 -10.15 -5.18 0.19
N ASP A 42 -10.29 -6.35 -0.42
CA ASP A 42 -9.37 -7.48 -0.22
C ASP A 42 -7.99 -7.31 -0.86
N HIS A 43 -7.78 -6.20 -1.58
CA HIS A 43 -6.50 -5.75 -2.15
C HIS A 43 -5.94 -4.48 -1.48
N VAL A 44 -6.70 -3.78 -0.62
CA VAL A 44 -6.26 -2.50 -0.02
C VAL A 44 -6.48 -2.39 1.49
N GLN A 45 -7.16 -3.35 2.13
CA GLN A 45 -7.50 -3.28 3.56
C GLN A 45 -6.29 -3.11 4.48
N GLY A 46 -5.12 -3.63 4.09
CA GLY A 46 -3.87 -3.51 4.83
C GLY A 46 -3.27 -2.11 4.83
N LEU A 47 -3.75 -1.20 3.97
CA LEU A 47 -3.30 0.19 3.93
C LEU A 47 -3.97 1.07 5.00
N PHE A 48 -5.15 0.69 5.48
CA PHE A 48 -5.90 1.49 6.46
C PHE A 48 -5.20 1.68 7.82
N PRO A 49 -4.46 0.68 8.36
CA PRO A 49 -3.62 0.91 9.53
C PRO A 49 -2.40 1.78 9.21
N LEU A 50 -1.79 1.61 8.03
CA LEU A 50 -0.57 2.30 7.62
C LEU A 50 -0.73 3.81 7.50
N ARG A 51 -1.93 4.30 7.13
CA ARG A 51 -2.22 5.75 7.01
C ARG A 51 -1.97 6.54 8.30
N TRP A 52 -2.03 5.88 9.46
CA TRP A 52 -1.82 6.48 10.77
C TRP A 52 -0.38 6.34 11.28
N GLY A 53 0.50 5.75 10.48
CA GLY A 53 1.91 5.62 10.82
C GLY A 53 2.61 6.98 10.91
N VAL A 54 3.85 6.96 11.39
CA VAL A 54 4.76 8.11 11.37
C VAL A 54 6.00 7.72 10.58
N GLY A 55 6.34 8.49 9.55
CA GLY A 55 7.47 8.20 8.67
C GLY A 55 7.43 9.03 7.39
N ASP A 56 8.29 8.67 6.45
CA ASP A 56 8.28 9.23 5.11
C ASP A 56 7.02 8.78 4.35
N VAL A 57 6.63 9.60 3.37
CA VAL A 57 5.53 9.29 2.45
C VAL A 57 5.86 8.03 1.65
N ILE A 58 4.88 7.16 1.50
CA ILE A 58 4.95 5.88 0.79
C ILE A 58 4.16 6.02 -0.52
N PRO A 59 4.82 5.99 -1.68
CA PRO A 59 4.16 6.00 -2.97
C PRO A 59 3.22 4.80 -3.17
N VAL A 60 2.03 5.05 -3.70
CA VAL A 60 1.01 4.06 -4.04
C VAL A 60 0.60 4.24 -5.50
N TYR A 61 1.16 3.41 -6.39
CA TYR A 61 0.79 3.41 -7.80
C TYR A 61 -0.43 2.51 -8.03
N GLY A 62 -1.33 2.89 -8.93
CA GLY A 62 -2.49 2.08 -9.29
C GLY A 62 -3.17 2.56 -10.57
N PRO A 63 -4.23 1.88 -11.02
CA PRO A 63 -5.03 2.34 -12.14
C PRO A 63 -5.70 3.69 -11.81
N PRO A 64 -6.00 4.53 -12.83
CA PRO A 64 -6.76 5.76 -12.64
C PRO A 64 -8.22 5.39 -12.32
N ASP A 65 -8.55 5.31 -11.04
CA ASP A 65 -9.90 5.08 -10.55
C ASP A 65 -10.38 6.34 -9.83
N GLU A 66 -11.40 7.01 -10.40
CA GLU A 66 -11.93 8.25 -9.84
C GLU A 66 -12.65 8.05 -8.49
N GLN A 67 -13.06 6.82 -8.16
CA GLN A 67 -13.72 6.47 -6.89
C GLN A 67 -12.74 5.85 -5.88
N GLY A 68 -11.74 5.09 -6.35
CA GLY A 68 -10.78 4.40 -5.49
C GLY A 68 -11.46 3.44 -4.52
N CYS A 69 -10.90 3.29 -3.30
CA CYS A 69 -11.52 2.54 -2.20
C CYS A 69 -11.90 3.47 -1.05
N ASP A 70 -13.19 3.78 -0.91
CA ASP A 70 -13.77 4.54 0.20
C ASP A 70 -12.97 5.83 0.59
N ASP A 71 -12.49 5.90 1.83
CA ASP A 71 -11.79 7.05 2.40
C ASP A 71 -10.27 6.95 2.27
N LEU A 72 -9.75 5.88 1.65
CA LEU A 72 -8.32 5.62 1.57
C LEU A 72 -7.57 6.76 0.87
N PHE A 73 -8.13 7.31 -0.21
CA PHE A 73 -7.53 8.44 -0.95
C PHE A 73 -8.07 9.82 -0.52
N LYS A 74 -9.17 9.87 0.25
CA LYS A 74 -9.67 11.14 0.80
C LYS A 74 -8.84 11.60 1.99
N HIS A 75 -8.32 10.65 2.77
CA HIS A 75 -7.46 10.88 3.93
C HIS A 75 -6.25 9.95 3.89
N PRO A 76 -5.31 10.18 2.96
CA PRO A 76 -4.28 9.19 2.63
C PRO A 76 -3.15 9.11 3.67
N GLY A 77 -2.98 10.13 4.51
CA GLY A 77 -1.99 10.12 5.59
C GLY A 77 -0.57 10.04 5.03
N LEU A 78 0.11 8.92 5.26
CA LEU A 78 1.44 8.63 4.70
C LEU A 78 1.42 8.06 3.28
N LEU A 79 0.26 7.79 2.69
CA LEU A 79 0.13 7.23 1.35
C LEU A 79 0.07 8.39 0.33
N ASP A 80 0.74 8.27 -0.82
CA ASP A 80 0.69 9.25 -1.93
C ASP A 80 0.59 8.56 -3.28
#